data_AF-A0A0F9RLG5-F1
#
_entry.id   AF-A0A0F9RLG5-F1
#
_cell.length_a   1.000
_cell.length_b   1.000
_cell.length_c   1.000
_cell.angle_alpha   90.00
_cell.angle_beta   90.00
_cell.angle_gamma   90.00
#
_symmetry.space_group_name_H-M   'P 1'
#
loop_
_entity.id
_entity.type
_entity.pdbx_description
1 polymer ?
#
loop_
_entity_poly.entity_id
_entity_poly.type
_entity_poly.pdbx_seq_one_letter_code
_entity_poly.pdbx_strand_id
1 'polypeptide(L)'
;MSSSNGLQHKSGRLKATNAIIDVRSLGFEPHTVKVFNVTNLATVERFPGLGDSANPERNKKTVAAGTVTTLATGGVTILAADSAGNPGFRIPVLADINDTTTEDLAWEAWGGPEPVNP
;
A
#
# COMPACT_ATOMS: atom_id res chain seq x y z
N MET A 1 -3.34 32.87 -5.23
CA MET A 1 -3.45 31.56 -5.90
C MET A 1 -3.33 30.49 -4.82
N SER A 2 -4.46 29.88 -4.44
CA SER A 2 -4.50 28.88 -3.38
C SER A 2 -3.95 27.57 -3.93
N SER A 3 -2.72 27.20 -3.60
CA SER A 3 -2.22 25.85 -3.87
C SER A 3 -2.99 24.89 -2.97
N SER A 4 -3.98 24.20 -3.51
CA SER A 4 -4.54 23.02 -2.86
C SER A 4 -3.41 22.00 -2.70
N ASN A 5 -2.79 21.97 -1.52
CA ASN A 5 -1.98 20.85 -1.02
C ASN A 5 -2.92 19.64 -0.83
N GLY A 6 -3.47 19.16 -1.94
CA GLY A 6 -4.49 18.13 -1.94
C GLY A 6 -3.84 16.81 -1.62
N LEU A 7 -4.00 16.35 -0.37
CA LEU A 7 -3.83 14.94 -0.04
C LEU A 7 -4.71 14.14 -1.01
N GLN A 8 -4.09 13.33 -1.85
CA GLN A 8 -4.78 12.46 -2.78
C GLN A 8 -5.07 11.14 -2.07
N HIS A 9 -6.26 10.59 -2.27
CA HIS A 9 -6.67 9.35 -1.63
C HIS A 9 -7.52 8.52 -2.59
N LYS A 10 -7.20 7.23 -2.69
CA LYS A 10 -8.02 6.23 -3.38
C LYS A 10 -8.10 4.96 -2.54
N SER A 11 -9.20 4.25 -2.67
CA SER A 11 -9.40 2.97 -2.02
C SER A 11 -10.10 1.99 -2.96
N GLY A 12 -10.01 0.71 -2.64
CA GLY A 12 -10.62 -0.34 -3.45
C GLY A 12 -10.68 -1.67 -2.73
N ARG A 13 -11.26 -2.66 -3.42
CA ARG A 13 -11.33 -4.06 -2.98
C ARG A 13 -10.88 -4.97 -4.10
N LEU A 14 -10.33 -6.12 -3.73
CA LEU A 14 -9.81 -7.10 -4.66
C LEU A 14 -9.81 -8.50 -4.02
N LYS A 15 -10.02 -9.52 -4.85
CA LYS A 15 -9.85 -10.92 -4.46
C LYS A 15 -8.38 -11.28 -4.60
N ALA A 16 -7.78 -11.86 -3.57
CA ALA A 16 -6.45 -12.42 -3.67
C ALA A 16 -6.54 -13.79 -4.36
N THR A 17 -6.27 -13.81 -5.67
CA THR A 17 -6.30 -15.04 -6.49
C THR A 17 -4.92 -15.48 -6.97
N ASN A 18 -3.90 -14.61 -6.84
CA ASN A 18 -2.54 -14.80 -7.32
C ASN A 18 -1.53 -14.43 -6.23
N ALA A 19 -0.28 -14.88 -6.37
CA ALA A 19 0.82 -14.53 -5.46
C ALA A 19 1.22 -13.03 -5.48
N ILE A 20 0.70 -12.23 -6.41
CA ILE A 20 0.98 -10.79 -6.53
C ILE A 20 -0.26 -10.10 -7.07
N ILE A 21 -0.56 -8.90 -6.55
CA ILE A 21 -1.69 -8.08 -6.99
C ILE A 21 -1.19 -6.67 -7.32
N ASP A 22 -1.44 -6.23 -8.56
CA ASP A 22 -1.10 -4.90 -9.04
C ASP A 22 -2.34 -4.00 -9.00
N VAL A 23 -2.26 -2.90 -8.23
CA VAL A 23 -3.25 -1.82 -8.25
C VAL A 23 -2.71 -0.71 -9.13
N ARG A 24 -3.44 -0.41 -10.21
CA ARG A 24 -3.04 0.55 -11.25
C ARG A 24 -4.00 1.73 -11.32
N SER A 25 -3.64 2.71 -12.15
CA SER A 25 -4.52 3.83 -12.49
C SER A 25 -4.93 4.68 -11.29
N LEU A 26 -4.01 4.89 -10.34
CA LEU A 26 -4.27 5.74 -9.18
C LEU A 26 -4.43 7.21 -9.59
N GLY A 27 -3.72 7.66 -10.63
CA GLY A 27 -3.65 9.07 -11.01
C GLY A 27 -2.75 9.89 -10.09
N PHE A 28 -2.04 9.24 -9.16
CA PHE A 28 -1.03 9.81 -8.29
C PHE A 28 -0.08 8.73 -7.78
N GLU A 29 1.17 9.10 -7.50
CA GLU A 29 2.13 8.20 -6.87
C GLU A 29 1.82 8.09 -5.36
N PRO A 30 1.54 6.89 -4.83
CA PRO A 30 1.21 6.76 -3.43
C PRO A 30 2.47 6.81 -2.55
N HIS A 31 2.41 7.52 -1.42
CA HIS A 31 3.47 7.54 -0.41
C HIS A 31 3.14 6.62 0.78
N THR A 32 1.86 6.31 0.98
CA THR A 32 1.40 5.34 2.00
C THR A 32 0.35 4.43 1.38
N VAL A 33 0.42 3.14 1.69
CA VAL A 33 -0.65 2.17 1.38
C VAL A 33 -1.05 1.44 2.65
N LYS A 34 -2.35 1.22 2.83
CA LYS A 34 -2.88 0.27 3.79
C LYS A 34 -3.58 -0.86 3.07
N VAL A 35 -3.42 -2.07 3.59
CA VAL A 35 -4.07 -3.29 3.10
C VAL A 35 -4.78 -3.94 4.29
N PHE A 36 -6.00 -4.40 4.06
CA PHE A 36 -6.83 -5.01 5.09
C PHE A 36 -7.40 -6.30 4.56
N ASN A 37 -7.36 -7.36 5.35
CA ASN A 37 -8.11 -8.56 5.06
C ASN A 37 -9.56 -8.37 5.53
N VAL A 38 -10.49 -8.37 4.59
CA VAL A 38 -11.92 -8.21 4.86
C VAL A 38 -12.53 -9.51 5.39
N THR A 39 -11.92 -10.64 5.06
CA THR A 39 -12.34 -11.98 5.52
C THR A 39 -11.92 -12.21 6.97
N ASN A 40 -10.73 -11.72 7.34
CA ASN A 40 -10.21 -11.71 8.71
C ASN A 40 -9.83 -10.29 9.13
N LEU A 41 -10.78 -9.60 9.78
CA LEU A 41 -10.63 -8.20 10.21
C LEU A 41 -9.50 -7.95 11.22
N ALA A 42 -8.80 -8.99 11.68
CA ALA A 42 -7.66 -8.88 12.58
C ALA A 42 -6.37 -8.44 11.89
N THR A 43 -6.32 -8.34 10.55
CA THR A 43 -5.12 -7.84 9.86
C THR A 43 -5.39 -6.55 9.10
N VAL A 44 -5.01 -5.46 9.75
CA VAL A 44 -4.76 -4.16 9.12
C VAL A 44 -3.27 -4.03 8.96
N GLU A 45 -2.81 -3.70 7.76
CA GLU A 45 -1.41 -3.54 7.42
C GLU A 45 -1.17 -2.16 6.86
N ARG A 46 -0.13 -1.48 7.34
CA ARG A 46 0.25 -0.15 6.87
C ARG A 46 1.69 -0.14 6.40
N PHE A 47 1.90 0.43 5.22
CA PHE A 47 3.18 0.60 4.53
C PHE A 47 3.42 2.09 4.26
N PRO A 48 4.09 2.82 5.16
CA PRO A 48 4.44 4.23 4.98
C PRO A 48 5.74 4.40 4.18
N GLY A 49 6.01 5.61 3.71
CA GLY A 49 7.31 5.97 3.12
C GLY A 49 7.61 5.32 1.77
N LEU A 50 6.59 4.91 1.01
CA LEU A 50 6.75 4.18 -0.25
C LEU A 50 7.40 5.01 -1.37
N GLY A 51 7.28 6.33 -1.32
CA GLY A 51 7.87 7.26 -2.29
C GLY A 51 9.38 7.47 -2.12
N ASP A 52 9.98 7.02 -1.01
CA ASP A 52 11.42 7.07 -0.79
C ASP A 52 11.98 5.64 -0.75
N SER A 53 12.67 5.27 -1.83
CA SER A 53 13.31 3.96 -1.97
C SER A 53 14.34 3.65 -0.87
N ALA A 54 14.94 4.69 -0.26
CA ALA A 54 15.90 4.55 0.83
C ALA A 54 15.23 4.40 2.21
N ASN A 55 13.93 4.69 2.32
CA ASN A 55 13.22 4.63 3.59
C ASN A 55 13.05 3.17 4.05
N PRO A 56 13.63 2.77 5.21
CA PRO A 56 13.48 1.41 5.73
C PRO A 56 12.05 1.09 6.16
N GLU A 57 11.24 2.10 6.49
CA GLU A 57 9.82 1.94 6.88
C GLU A 57 8.96 1.39 5.74
N ARG A 58 9.38 1.56 4.48
CA ARG A 58 8.65 1.04 3.31
C ARG A 58 8.47 -0.49 3.32
N ASN A 59 9.39 -1.18 4.00
CA ASN A 59 9.38 -2.65 4.14
C ASN A 59 8.78 -3.10 5.48
N LYS A 60 8.31 -2.17 6.32
CA LYS A 60 7.70 -2.47 7.60
C LYS A 60 6.19 -2.53 7.45
N LYS A 61 5.61 -3.54 8.08
CA LYS A 61 4.18 -3.77 8.20
C LYS A 61 3.81 -3.58 9.67
N THR A 62 2.83 -2.74 9.95
CA THR A 62 2.17 -2.70 11.27
C THR A 62 0.90 -3.54 11.22
N VAL A 63 0.77 -4.57 12.06
CA VAL A 63 -0.46 -5.39 12.17
C VAL A 63 -1.49 -4.77 13.12
N ALA A 64 -2.74 -5.24 13.09
CA ALA A 64 -3.65 -4.97 14.20
C ALA A 64 -3.04 -5.56 15.49
N ALA A 65 -3.10 -4.81 16.59
CA ALA A 65 -2.27 -4.92 17.80
C ALA A 65 -0.97 -4.09 17.81
N GLY A 66 -0.65 -3.37 16.73
CA GLY A 66 0.42 -2.36 16.72
C GLY A 66 1.84 -2.93 16.64
N THR A 67 1.99 -4.25 16.54
CA THR A 67 3.30 -4.89 16.30
C THR A 67 3.81 -4.51 14.92
N VAL A 68 5.07 -4.07 14.84
CA VAL A 68 5.75 -3.74 13.59
C VAL A 68 6.69 -4.87 13.20
N THR A 69 6.54 -5.40 11.99
CA THR A 69 7.33 -6.49 11.43
C THR A 69 8.02 -6.02 10.16
N THR A 70 9.31 -6.32 10.03
CA THR A 70 10.06 -6.10 8.78
C THR A 70 9.85 -7.29 7.84
N LEU A 71 9.41 -7.02 6.62
CA LEU A 71 9.21 -8.05 5.61
C LEU A 71 10.52 -8.42 4.92
N ALA A 72 10.78 -9.72 4.77
CA ALA A 72 12.04 -10.22 4.19
C ALA A 72 12.14 -10.00 2.67
N THR A 73 11.00 -10.01 1.97
CA THR A 73 10.90 -9.92 0.51
C THR A 73 10.57 -8.53 -0.02
N GLY A 74 10.48 -7.52 0.86
CA GLY A 74 10.03 -6.18 0.50
C GLY A 74 8.50 -6.14 0.34
N GLY A 75 7.84 -5.28 1.12
CA GLY A 75 6.38 -5.21 1.20
C GLY A 75 5.70 -4.62 -0.04
N VAL A 76 4.69 -3.79 0.19
CA VAL A 76 4.07 -3.04 -0.91
C VAL A 76 5.14 -2.21 -1.64
N THR A 77 5.13 -2.25 -2.96
CA THR A 77 6.11 -1.52 -3.80
C THR A 77 5.40 -0.60 -4.79
N ILE A 78 6.00 0.54 -5.08
CA ILE A 78 5.51 1.44 -6.12
C ILE A 78 5.75 0.81 -7.49
N LEU A 79 4.71 0.83 -8.32
CA LEU A 79 4.81 0.42 -9.70
C LEU A 79 5.13 1.64 -10.56
N ALA A 80 6.06 1.48 -11.49
CA ALA A 80 6.28 2.45 -12.55
C ALA A 80 4.94 2.73 -13.26
N ALA A 81 4.75 3.99 -13.66
CA ALA A 81 3.58 4.41 -14.39
C ALA A 81 3.35 3.53 -15.64
N ASP A 82 2.07 3.22 -15.91
CA ASP A 82 1.70 2.52 -17.13
C ASP A 82 1.93 3.38 -18.39
N SER A 83 1.66 2.82 -19.58
CA SER A 83 1.83 3.53 -20.86
C SER A 83 0.94 4.78 -21.00
N ALA A 84 -0.09 4.92 -20.16
CA ALA A 84 -0.95 6.09 -20.08
C ALA A 84 -0.51 7.07 -18.97
N GLY A 85 0.67 6.85 -18.37
CA GLY A 85 1.25 7.72 -17.35
C GLY A 85 0.63 7.53 -15.97
N ASN A 86 -0.13 6.45 -15.74
CA ASN A 86 -0.78 6.25 -14.45
C ASN A 86 0.07 5.40 -13.50
N PRO A 87 0.53 5.97 -12.37
CA PRO A 87 1.22 5.23 -11.33
C PRO A 87 0.28 4.25 -10.60
N GLY A 88 0.91 3.34 -9.85
CA GLY A 88 0.23 2.31 -9.06
C GLY A 88 1.13 1.73 -7.98
N PHE A 89 0.67 0.66 -7.35
CA PHE A 89 1.46 -0.10 -6.39
C PHE A 89 1.17 -1.59 -6.51
N ARG A 90 2.11 -2.40 -6.03
CA ARG A 90 2.06 -3.84 -6.01
C ARG A 90 1.97 -4.32 -4.58
N ILE A 91 0.94 -5.09 -4.28
CA ILE A 91 0.80 -5.84 -3.05
C ILE A 91 1.37 -7.23 -3.31
N PRO A 92 2.52 -7.59 -2.71
CA PRO A 92 2.98 -8.97 -2.76
C PRO A 92 2.07 -9.80 -1.85
N VAL A 93 1.61 -10.95 -2.32
CA VAL A 93 0.75 -11.86 -1.56
C VAL A 93 1.70 -12.86 -0.90
N LEU A 94 2.31 -12.41 0.19
CA LEU A 94 3.33 -13.16 0.93
C LEU A 94 2.67 -13.96 2.05
N ALA A 95 3.25 -15.11 2.41
CA ALA A 95 2.92 -15.82 3.65
C ALA A 95 3.02 -14.90 4.90
N ASP A 96 3.86 -13.86 4.84
CA ASP A 96 4.05 -12.87 5.90
C ASP A 96 2.86 -11.88 6.06
N ILE A 97 1.93 -11.87 5.09
CA ILE A 97 0.72 -11.00 5.04
C ILE A 97 -0.56 -11.76 5.47
N ASN A 98 -0.45 -13.05 5.77
CA ASN A 98 -1.48 -14.10 5.91
C ASN A 98 -1.64 -14.93 4.63
N ASP A 99 -2.04 -16.20 4.80
CA ASP A 99 -2.30 -17.15 3.73
C ASP A 99 -3.50 -16.69 2.88
N THR A 100 -3.18 -16.12 1.73
CA THR A 100 -4.02 -15.17 1.00
C THR A 100 -4.50 -15.73 -0.35
N THR A 101 -4.53 -17.04 -0.53
CA THR A 101 -4.97 -17.62 -1.82
C THR A 101 -6.50 -17.65 -2.00
N THR A 102 -7.28 -17.25 -0.99
CA THR A 102 -8.76 -17.24 -1.02
C THR A 102 -9.42 -16.00 -0.41
N GLU A 103 -8.64 -14.98 -0.01
CA GLU A 103 -9.11 -13.91 0.86
C GLU A 103 -9.60 -12.66 0.09
N ASP A 104 -10.62 -11.99 0.61
CA ASP A 104 -11.03 -10.65 0.17
C ASP A 104 -10.18 -9.57 0.84
N LEU A 105 -9.49 -8.75 0.03
CA LEU A 105 -8.68 -7.64 0.51
C LEU A 105 -9.34 -6.30 0.19
N ALA A 106 -9.19 -5.35 1.10
CA ALA A 106 -9.42 -3.93 0.86
C ALA A 106 -8.09 -3.18 0.92
N TRP A 107 -7.99 -2.06 0.21
CA TRP A 107 -6.81 -1.21 0.26
C TRP A 107 -7.19 0.27 0.27
N GLU A 108 -6.30 1.07 0.83
CA GLU A 108 -6.32 2.53 0.82
C GLU A 108 -4.92 3.02 0.44
N ALA A 109 -4.84 4.01 -0.43
CA ALA A 109 -3.59 4.59 -0.92
C ALA A 109 -3.68 6.11 -0.82
N TRP A 110 -2.64 6.72 -0.25
CA TRP A 110 -2.52 8.18 -0.12
C TRP A 110 -1.37 8.68 -0.97
N GLY A 111 -1.55 9.84 -1.58
CA GLY A 111 -0.60 10.58 -2.43
C GLY A 111 -0.51 12.06 -2.03
N GLY A 112 0.48 12.77 -2.56
CA GLY A 112 0.73 14.18 -2.27
C GLY A 112 1.92 14.39 -1.32
N PRO A 113 2.26 15.66 -1.00
CA PRO A 113 3.34 15.95 -0.06
C PRO A 113 3.02 15.29 1.28
N GLU A 114 3.95 14.47 1.76
CA GLU A 114 3.85 13.85 3.08
C GLU A 114 3.63 14.98 4.10
N PRO A 115 2.69 14.84 5.07
CA PRO A 115 2.54 15.85 6.09
C PRO A 115 3.89 15.99 6.80
N VAL A 116 4.57 17.12 6.57
CA VAL A 116 5.74 17.48 7.36
C VAL A 116 5.19 17.71 8.75
N ASN A 117 5.36 16.71 9.63
CA ASN A 117 5.01 16.89 11.02
C ASN A 117 5.99 17.96 11.56
N PRO A 118 5.51 19.12 12.02
CA PRO A 118 6.37 20.16 12.59
C PRO A 118 7.05 19.70 13.89
#